data_AF-A0A3Q8D9B7-F1
#
_entry.id   AF-A0A3Q8D9B7-F1
#
_cell.length_a   1.000
_cell.length_b   1.000
_cell.length_c   1.000
_cell.angle_alpha   90.00
_cell.angle_beta   90.00
_cell.angle_gamma   90.00
#
_symmetry.space_group_name_H-M   'P 1'
#
loop_
_entity.id
_entity.type
_entity.pdbx_description
1 polymer ?
#
loop_
_entity_poly.entity_id
_entity_poly.type
_entity_poly.pdbx_seq_one_letter_code
_entity_poly.pdbx_strand_id
1 'polypeptide(L)'
;MNNYFYSASENGFVDGDKKEVYERAGTWPTDAVEVDAATFVEFTGLPPDGKVRIAGDDGMPAWGDVPAKSQAEMVAEAEETRQQLVDTAMQSVSTIQLKLQVGRTLTDAEATKLNIVLDYIDAVNAIDTTSAPDINWPVPPEA
;
A
#
# COMPACT_ATOMS: atom_id res chain seq x y z
N MET A 1 -25.84 26.59 -12.65
CA MET A 1 -24.49 26.41 -13.20
C MET A 1 -23.68 25.91 -12.02
N ASN A 2 -23.16 24.68 -12.05
CA ASN A 2 -22.29 24.26 -10.95
C ASN A 2 -20.98 25.03 -11.09
N ASN A 3 -20.71 25.90 -10.13
CA ASN A 3 -19.44 26.59 -10.06
C ASN A 3 -18.52 25.72 -9.21
N TYR A 4 -17.51 25.12 -9.83
CA TYR A 4 -16.50 24.36 -9.11
C TYR A 4 -15.33 25.27 -8.78
N PHE A 5 -14.78 25.09 -7.59
CA PHE A 5 -13.57 25.78 -7.18
C PHE A 5 -12.52 24.75 -6.78
N TYR A 6 -11.26 25.02 -7.08
CA TYR A 6 -10.13 24.20 -6.64
C TYR A 6 -9.28 24.98 -5.64
N SER A 7 -8.87 24.34 -4.56
CA SER A 7 -7.91 24.86 -3.59
C SER A 7 -6.60 24.10 -3.72
N ALA A 8 -5.52 24.83 -4.02
CA ALA A 8 -4.18 24.27 -4.15
C ALA A 8 -3.64 23.75 -2.81
N SER A 9 -3.88 24.49 -1.72
CA SER A 9 -3.44 24.15 -0.37
C SER A 9 -4.14 22.91 0.19
N GLU A 10 -5.41 22.68 -0.17
CA GLU A 10 -6.14 21.46 0.19
C GLU A 10 -6.01 20.35 -0.86
N ASN A 11 -5.40 20.65 -2.02
CA ASN A 11 -5.41 19.81 -3.22
C ASN A 11 -6.81 19.21 -3.48
N GLY A 12 -7.84 20.05 -3.37
CA GLY A 12 -9.23 19.64 -3.24
C GLY A 12 -10.19 20.53 -4.02
N PHE A 13 -11.34 19.97 -4.39
CA PHE A 13 -12.42 20.73 -5.03
C PHE A 13 -13.49 21.08 -4.00
N VAL A 14 -13.96 22.32 -4.06
CA VAL A 14 -15.03 22.89 -3.24
C VAL A 14 -16.22 23.29 -4.11
N ASP A 15 -17.40 23.05 -3.55
CA ASP A 15 -18.68 23.32 -4.21
C ASP A 15 -19.03 24.81 -4.09
N GLY A 16 -19.00 25.53 -5.21
CA GLY A 16 -19.27 26.96 -5.27
C GLY A 16 -20.72 27.32 -4.94
N ASP A 17 -21.67 26.39 -5.11
CA ASP A 17 -23.07 26.62 -4.72
C ASP A 17 -23.22 26.79 -3.19
N LYS A 18 -22.22 26.35 -2.42
CA LYS A 18 -22.17 26.44 -0.95
C LYS A 18 -21.22 27.52 -0.44
N LYS A 19 -20.70 28.38 -1.32
CA LYS A 19 -19.70 29.40 -0.96
C LYS A 19 -20.11 30.26 0.24
N GLU A 20 -21.31 30.82 0.23
CA GLU A 20 -21.82 31.67 1.33
C GLU A 20 -21.86 30.92 2.67
N VAL A 21 -22.17 29.62 2.64
CA VAL A 21 -22.21 28.77 3.85
C VAL A 21 -20.79 28.58 4.41
N TYR A 22 -19.83 28.30 3.54
CA TYR A 22 -18.42 28.12 3.94
C TYR A 22 -17.77 29.42 4.39
N GLU A 23 -18.07 30.55 3.74
CA GLU A 23 -17.58 31.87 4.15
C GLU A 23 -18.14 32.25 5.53
N ARG A 24 -19.43 32.02 5.80
CA ARG A 24 -20.02 32.25 7.13
C ARG A 24 -19.41 31.35 8.20
N ALA A 25 -19.00 30.14 7.83
CA ALA A 25 -18.32 29.20 8.73
C ALA A 25 -16.83 29.50 8.89
N GLY A 26 -16.24 30.39 8.07
CA GLY A 26 -14.80 30.66 8.05
C GLY A 26 -13.96 29.51 7.47
N THR A 27 -14.57 28.62 6.69
CA THR A 27 -13.92 27.43 6.11
C THR A 27 -13.76 27.51 4.59
N TRP A 28 -14.06 28.65 3.97
CA TRP A 28 -13.82 28.83 2.54
C TRP A 28 -12.31 28.97 2.28
N PRO A 29 -11.69 28.14 1.42
CA PRO A 29 -10.26 28.25 1.15
C PRO A 29 -9.91 29.60 0.51
N THR A 30 -8.90 30.27 1.06
CA THR A 30 -8.49 31.61 0.58
C THR A 30 -7.84 31.58 -0.80
N ASP A 31 -7.35 30.42 -1.21
CA ASP A 31 -6.71 30.14 -2.49
C ASP A 31 -7.66 29.45 -3.50
N ALA A 32 -8.96 29.39 -3.19
CA ALA A 32 -9.95 28.77 -4.06
C ALA A 32 -10.07 29.53 -5.40
N VAL A 33 -9.71 28.85 -6.49
CA VAL A 33 -9.82 29.34 -7.87
C VAL A 33 -10.98 28.67 -8.59
N GLU A 34 -11.76 29.43 -9.36
CA GLU A 34 -12.86 28.87 -10.14
C GLU A 34 -12.32 28.01 -11.29
N VAL A 35 -12.93 26.84 -11.49
CA VAL A 35 -12.58 25.89 -12.55
C VAL A 35 -13.83 25.46 -13.30
N ASP A 36 -13.66 25.05 -14.56
CA ASP A 36 -14.78 24.53 -15.35
C ASP A 36 -15.13 23.08 -14.97
N ALA A 37 -16.30 22.64 -15.45
CA ALA A 37 -16.78 21.28 -15.20
C ALA A 37 -15.89 20.21 -15.84
N ALA A 38 -15.18 20.51 -16.94
CA ALA A 38 -14.29 19.55 -17.59
C ALA A 38 -13.08 19.26 -16.71
N THR A 39 -12.46 20.30 -16.16
CA THR A 39 -11.36 20.23 -15.19
C THR A 39 -11.80 19.46 -13.95
N PHE A 40 -12.97 19.78 -13.39
CA PHE A 40 -13.51 19.04 -12.25
C PHE A 40 -13.66 17.54 -12.57
N VAL A 41 -14.28 17.18 -13.70
CA VAL A 41 -14.51 15.78 -14.09
C VAL A 41 -13.20 15.04 -14.34
N GLU A 42 -12.24 15.68 -15.01
CA GLU A 42 -10.92 15.08 -15.29
C GLU A 42 -10.21 14.73 -13.98
N PHE A 43 -10.08 15.70 -13.09
CA PHE A 43 -9.26 15.58 -11.89
C PHE A 43 -9.97 14.94 -10.69
N THR A 44 -11.29 14.72 -10.76
CA THR A 44 -12.03 13.89 -9.78
C THR A 44 -12.35 12.49 -10.30
N GLY A 45 -12.03 12.20 -11.56
CA GLY A 45 -12.17 10.90 -12.18
C GLY A 45 -11.04 9.92 -11.84
N LEU A 46 -10.91 8.87 -12.66
CA LEU A 46 -9.83 7.91 -12.55
C LEU A 46 -8.50 8.59 -12.95
N PRO A 47 -7.49 8.63 -12.06
CA PRO A 47 -6.19 9.18 -12.42
C PRO A 47 -5.51 8.36 -13.52
N PRO A 48 -4.70 8.98 -14.40
CA PRO A 48 -3.83 8.24 -15.32
C PRO A 48 -2.87 7.30 -14.57
N ASP A 49 -2.44 6.23 -15.24
CA ASP A 49 -1.51 5.25 -14.66
C ASP A 49 -0.24 5.92 -14.14
N GLY A 50 0.10 5.64 -12.88
CA GLY A 50 1.29 6.19 -12.22
C GLY A 50 1.19 7.67 -11.88
N LYS A 51 0.02 8.30 -11.99
CA LYS A 51 -0.19 9.72 -11.65
C LYS A 51 -1.09 9.90 -10.43
N VAL A 52 -0.87 11.01 -9.72
CA VAL A 52 -1.76 11.52 -8.67
C VAL A 52 -2.07 12.98 -8.93
N ARG A 53 -3.26 13.43 -8.51
CA ARG A 53 -3.59 14.86 -8.58
C ARG A 53 -2.71 15.59 -7.58
N ILE A 54 -2.04 16.63 -8.05
CA ILE A 54 -1.25 17.56 -7.25
C ILE A 54 -1.77 18.98 -7.48
N ALA A 55 -1.39 19.90 -6.61
CA ALA A 55 -1.48 21.33 -6.91
C ALA A 55 -0.33 21.72 -7.84
N GLY A 56 -0.66 22.22 -9.02
CA GLY A 56 0.30 22.80 -9.95
C GLY A 56 0.84 24.14 -9.44
N ASP A 57 1.98 24.56 -10.00
CA ASP A 57 2.62 25.85 -9.66
C ASP A 57 1.75 27.07 -10.02
N ASP A 58 0.75 26.88 -10.89
CA ASP A 58 -0.25 27.87 -11.28
C ASP A 58 -1.47 27.92 -10.36
N GLY A 59 -1.51 27.10 -9.31
CA GLY A 59 -2.63 26.99 -8.38
C GLY A 59 -3.81 26.16 -8.90
N MET A 60 -3.66 25.51 -10.07
CA MET A 60 -4.66 24.63 -10.67
C MET A 60 -4.34 23.15 -10.39
N PRO A 61 -5.31 22.23 -10.52
CA PRO A 61 -5.01 20.81 -10.41
C PRO A 61 -4.14 20.35 -11.58
N ALA A 62 -3.14 19.52 -11.29
CA ALA A 62 -2.27 18.91 -12.29
C ALA A 62 -2.02 17.43 -11.97
N TRP A 63 -1.59 16.67 -12.98
CA TRP A 63 -1.16 15.27 -12.78
C TRP A 63 0.33 15.23 -12.49
N GLY A 64 0.68 14.95 -11.23
CA GLY A 64 2.04 14.66 -10.79
C GLY A 64 2.35 13.17 -10.86
N ASP A 65 3.62 12.81 -10.91
CA ASP A 65 4.03 11.42 -10.73
C ASP A 65 3.67 10.95 -9.30
N VAL A 66 3.19 9.72 -9.17
CA VAL A 66 3.10 9.05 -7.87
C VAL A 66 4.51 9.13 -7.25
N PRO A 67 4.67 9.71 -6.05
CA PRO A 67 5.97 9.77 -5.43
C PRO A 67 6.50 8.35 -5.27
N ALA A 68 7.77 8.15 -5.65
CA ALA A 68 8.44 6.90 -5.37
C ALA A 68 8.35 6.62 -3.87
N LYS A 69 8.07 5.37 -3.51
CA LYS A 69 8.05 4.97 -2.09
C LYS A 69 9.38 5.35 -1.46
N SER A 70 9.33 5.84 -0.23
CA SER A 70 10.53 6.05 0.55
C SER A 70 11.20 4.71 0.85
N GLN A 71 12.50 4.73 1.14
CA GLN A 71 13.21 3.52 1.58
C GLN A 71 12.52 2.89 2.79
N ALA A 72 12.04 3.70 3.73
CA ALA A 72 11.35 3.20 4.92
C ALA A 72 10.05 2.44 4.57
N GLU A 73 9.26 2.94 3.61
CA GLU A 73 8.06 2.26 3.13
C GLU A 73 8.41 0.97 2.40
N MET A 74 9.45 0.98 1.56
CA MET A 74 9.92 -0.25 0.87
C MET A 74 10.39 -1.32 1.85
N VAL A 75 11.10 -0.92 2.92
CA VAL A 75 11.53 -1.83 3.98
C VAL A 75 10.34 -2.38 4.78
N ALA A 76 9.34 -1.55 5.07
CA ALA A 76 8.13 -1.99 5.76
C ALA A 76 7.35 -3.04 4.94
N GLU A 77 7.23 -2.85 3.62
CA GLU A 77 6.59 -3.82 2.72
C GLU A 77 7.39 -5.12 2.59
N ALA A 78 8.72 -5.03 2.57
CA ALA A 78 9.60 -6.19 2.60
C ALA A 78 9.44 -6.99 3.90
N GLU A 79 9.28 -6.31 5.04
CA GLU A 79 9.04 -6.93 6.33
C GLU A 79 7.67 -7.61 6.39
N GLU A 80 6.63 -6.99 5.83
CA GLU A 80 5.31 -7.61 5.70
C GLU A 80 5.39 -8.89 4.84
N THR A 81 6.10 -8.82 3.71
CA THR A 81 6.33 -9.97 2.83
C THR A 81 7.03 -11.10 3.60
N ARG A 82 8.07 -10.77 4.38
CA ARG A 82 8.77 -11.75 5.22
C ARG A 82 7.81 -12.48 6.15
N GLN A 83 6.96 -11.73 6.85
CA GLN A 83 5.98 -12.29 7.78
C GLN A 83 4.97 -13.18 7.05
N GLN A 84 4.46 -12.76 5.90
CA GLN A 84 3.52 -13.55 5.10
C GLN A 84 4.13 -14.89 4.63
N LEU A 85 5.40 -14.88 4.22
CA LEU A 85 6.11 -16.10 3.81
C LEU A 85 6.30 -17.07 4.99
N VAL A 86 6.67 -16.55 6.16
CA VAL A 86 6.80 -17.35 7.39
C VAL A 86 5.45 -17.92 7.81
N ASP A 87 4.39 -17.12 7.81
CA ASP A 87 3.05 -17.55 8.21
C ASP A 87 2.53 -18.64 7.27
N THR A 88 2.71 -18.48 5.96
CA THR A 88 2.32 -19.49 4.96
C THR A 88 3.10 -20.79 5.16
N ALA A 89 4.41 -20.71 5.38
CA ALA A 89 5.25 -21.86 5.64
C ALA A 89 4.81 -22.61 6.92
N MET A 90 4.54 -21.87 8.00
CA MET A 90 4.03 -22.43 9.26
C MET A 90 2.66 -23.11 9.09
N GLN A 91 1.75 -22.51 8.32
CA GLN A 91 0.46 -23.12 8.01
C GLN A 91 0.60 -24.47 7.30
N SER A 92 1.58 -24.61 6.40
CA SER A 92 1.82 -25.84 5.63
C SER A 92 2.18 -27.06 6.50
N VAL A 93 2.69 -26.84 7.71
CA VAL A 93 3.10 -27.87 8.68
C VAL A 93 2.22 -27.91 9.93
N SER A 94 1.12 -27.15 9.98
CA SER A 94 0.20 -27.07 11.12
C SER A 94 -0.32 -28.44 11.59
N THR A 95 -0.63 -29.35 10.66
CA THR A 95 -1.09 -30.72 11.00
C THR A 95 0.03 -31.57 11.63
N ILE A 96 1.27 -31.39 11.18
CA ILE A 96 2.45 -32.05 11.75
C ILE A 96 2.66 -31.56 13.19
N GLN A 97 2.57 -30.25 13.42
CA GLN A 97 2.66 -29.66 14.75
C GLN A 97 1.57 -30.21 15.69
N LEU A 98 0.32 -30.32 15.22
CA LEU A 98 -0.77 -30.91 16.00
C LEU A 98 -0.50 -32.36 16.38
N LYS A 99 0.06 -33.17 15.48
CA LYS A 99 0.46 -34.56 15.77
C LYS A 99 1.49 -34.63 16.90
N LEU A 100 2.51 -33.77 16.84
CA LEU A 100 3.54 -33.66 17.88
C LEU A 100 2.95 -33.23 19.23
N GLN A 101 2.03 -32.25 19.24
CA GLN A 101 1.37 -31.77 20.46
C GLN A 101 0.59 -32.87 21.20
N VAL A 102 0.03 -33.83 20.47
CA VAL A 102 -0.67 -34.99 21.06
C VAL A 102 0.22 -36.22 21.23
N GLY A 103 1.54 -36.07 21.07
CA GLY A 103 2.54 -37.13 21.30
C GLY A 103 2.60 -38.20 20.22
N ARG A 104 2.10 -37.94 19.00
CA ARG A 104 2.22 -38.89 17.88
C ARG A 104 3.61 -38.81 17.24
N THR A 105 4.14 -39.98 16.87
CA THR A 105 5.35 -40.07 16.04
C THR A 105 5.05 -39.64 14.60
N LEU A 106 5.99 -38.91 14.00
CA LEU A 106 5.93 -38.51 12.60
C LEU A 106 6.33 -39.67 11.68
N THR A 107 5.76 -39.70 10.48
CA THR A 107 6.30 -40.51 9.38
C THR A 107 7.57 -39.86 8.81
N ASP A 108 8.39 -40.62 8.08
CA ASP A 108 9.61 -40.10 7.44
C ASP A 108 9.31 -38.92 6.49
N ALA A 109 8.20 -38.98 5.76
CA ALA A 109 7.75 -37.91 4.87
C ALA A 109 7.40 -36.63 5.63
N GLU A 110 6.75 -36.74 6.80
CA GLU A 110 6.40 -35.60 7.64
C GLU A 110 7.61 -34.98 8.31
N ALA A 111 8.55 -35.80 8.80
CA ALA A 111 9.81 -35.32 9.35
C ALA A 111 10.61 -34.56 8.28
N THR A 112 10.66 -35.10 7.06
CA THR A 112 11.32 -34.46 5.91
C THR A 112 10.67 -33.12 5.56
N LYS A 113 9.33 -33.09 5.44
CA LYS A 113 8.58 -31.85 5.16
C LYS A 113 8.80 -30.80 6.25
N LEU A 114 8.76 -31.20 7.52
CA LEU A 114 8.97 -30.28 8.64
C LEU A 114 10.36 -29.64 8.58
N ASN A 115 11.41 -30.41 8.34
CA ASN A 115 12.77 -29.88 8.24
C ASN A 115 12.92 -28.91 7.06
N ILE A 116 12.41 -29.28 5.89
CA ILE A 116 12.44 -28.40 4.69
C ILE A 116 11.76 -27.06 4.98
N VAL A 117 10.62 -27.08 5.66
CA VAL A 117 9.87 -25.86 6.00
C VAL A 117 10.61 -25.02 7.05
N LEU A 118 11.27 -25.64 8.03
CA LEU A 118 12.10 -24.94 9.00
C LEU A 118 13.32 -24.30 8.33
N ASP A 119 14.02 -25.02 7.45
CA ASP A 119 15.14 -24.50 6.67
C ASP A 119 14.71 -23.29 5.81
N TYR A 120 13.52 -23.37 5.20
CA TYR A 120 12.94 -22.26 4.45
C TYR A 120 12.65 -21.03 5.33
N ILE A 121 12.02 -21.23 6.50
CA ILE A 121 11.74 -20.14 7.44
C ILE A 121 13.03 -19.47 7.91
N ASP A 122 14.07 -20.25 8.21
CA ASP A 122 15.38 -19.73 8.59
C ASP A 122 16.01 -18.91 7.45
N ALA A 123 15.93 -19.41 6.21
CA ALA A 123 16.39 -18.68 5.04
C ALA A 123 15.63 -17.36 4.82
N VAL A 124 14.30 -17.34 5.00
CA VAL A 124 13.47 -16.14 4.91
C VAL A 124 13.85 -15.13 6.00
N ASN A 125 14.05 -15.59 7.24
CA ASN A 125 14.40 -14.73 8.38
C ASN A 125 15.81 -14.15 8.28
N ALA A 126 16.73 -14.83 7.59
CA ALA A 126 18.09 -14.36 7.36
C ALA A 126 18.19 -13.24 6.31
N ILE A 127 17.13 -12.97 5.55
CA ILE A 127 17.13 -11.89 4.55
C ILE A 127 17.17 -10.52 5.22
N ASP A 128 18.11 -9.70 4.77
CA ASP A 128 18.19 -8.29 5.10
C ASP A 128 17.14 -7.50 4.30
N THR A 129 16.04 -7.13 4.95
CA THR A 129 14.96 -6.36 4.33
C THR A 129 15.34 -4.91 4.08
N THR A 130 16.46 -4.42 4.62
CA THR A 130 16.92 -3.04 4.42
C THR A 130 17.39 -2.75 2.99
N SER A 131 17.67 -3.80 2.21
CA SER A 131 18.04 -3.71 0.79
C SER A 131 16.86 -3.57 -0.18
N ALA A 132 15.63 -3.43 0.33
CA ALA A 132 14.45 -3.23 -0.49
C ALA A 132 14.64 -2.08 -1.52
N PRO A 133 14.07 -2.20 -2.74
CA PRO A 133 13.16 -3.25 -3.19
C PRO A 133 13.84 -4.49 -3.77
N ASP A 134 15.18 -4.51 -3.87
CA ASP A 134 15.93 -5.61 -4.49
C ASP A 134 16.17 -6.72 -3.46
N ILE A 135 15.16 -7.58 -3.29
CA ILE A 135 15.18 -8.71 -2.36
C ILE A 135 14.93 -10.01 -3.12
N ASN A 136 15.84 -10.96 -2.94
CA ASN A 136 15.71 -12.31 -3.48
C ASN A 136 15.18 -13.27 -2.42
N TRP A 137 13.86 -13.44 -2.38
CA TRP A 137 13.21 -14.39 -1.47
C TRP A 137 13.54 -15.84 -1.83
N PRO A 138 13.74 -16.74 -0.84
CA PRO A 138 13.90 -18.16 -1.12
C PRO A 138 12.65 -18.71 -1.79
N VAL A 139 12.82 -19.76 -2.58
CA VAL A 139 11.70 -20.45 -3.24
C VAL A 139 10.92 -21.24 -2.19
N PRO A 140 9.60 -21.05 -2.08
CA PRO A 140 8.77 -21.83 -1.16
C PRO A 140 8.87 -23.33 -1.45
N PRO A 141 8.92 -24.19 -0.40
CA PRO A 141 8.91 -25.62 -0.61
C PRO A 141 7.55 -26.09 -1.16
N GLU A 142 7.56 -27.16 -1.97
CA GLU A 142 6.31 -27.75 -2.47
C GLU A 142 5.44 -28.27 -1.32
N ALA A 143 4.13 -28.03 -1.43
CA ALA A 143 3.14 -28.32 -0.40
C ALA A 143 2.83 -29.81 -0.23
#